data_AF-A0A972RDD6-F1
#
_entry.id   AF-A0A972RDD6-F1
#
_cell.length_a   1.000
_cell.length_b   1.000
_cell.length_c   1.000
_cell.angle_alpha   90.00
_cell.angle_beta   90.00
_cell.angle_gamma   90.00
#
_symmetry.space_group_name_H-M   'P 1'
#
loop_
_entity.id
_entity.type
_entity.pdbx_description
1 polymer ?
#
loop_
_entity_poly.entity_id
_entity_poly.type
_entity_poly.pdbx_seq_one_letter_code
_entity_poly.pdbx_strand_id
1 'polypeptide(L)' 'MKRKLPRLTILARTALNNAVAKVIEEHRRTGAPVALWQNGKVALIHPDRLPVHRPKESRQLSGKKSRQH' A
#
# COMPACT_ATOMS: atom_id res chain seq x y z
N MET A 1 15.02 20.65 3.80
CA MET A 1 15.15 19.70 4.95
C MET A 1 14.03 18.67 4.89
N LYS A 2 14.32 17.36 4.89
CA LYS A 2 13.30 16.30 4.96
C LYS A 2 12.75 16.26 6.40
N ARG A 3 11.47 16.59 6.60
CA ARG A 3 10.83 16.51 7.93
C ARG A 3 10.78 15.05 8.38
N LYS A 4 11.31 14.73 9.56
CA LYS A 4 11.20 13.39 10.16
C LYS A 4 9.75 13.15 10.55
N LEU A 5 9.24 11.94 10.26
CA LEU A 5 7.90 11.55 10.69
C LEU A 5 7.84 11.48 12.23
N PRO A 6 6.72 11.88 12.85
CA PRO A 6 6.51 11.70 14.29
C PRO A 6 6.68 10.22 14.69
N ARG A 7 7.23 9.98 15.88
CA ARG A 7 7.47 8.61 16.39
C ARG A 7 6.20 7.77 16.40
N LEU A 8 5.07 8.36 16.80
CA LEU A 8 3.77 7.70 16.80
C LEU A 8 3.35 7.24 15.40
N THR A 9 3.58 8.07 14.37
CA THR A 9 3.29 7.73 12.97
C THR A 9 4.12 6.54 12.49
N ILE A 10 5.39 6.46 12.91
CA ILE A 10 6.25 5.32 12.57
C ILE A 10 5.72 4.04 13.21
N LEU A 11 5.40 4.09 14.51
CA LEU A 11 4.85 2.94 15.24
C LEU A 11 3.52 2.47 14.66
N ALA A 12 2.61 3.39 14.38
CA ALA A 12 1.32 3.08 13.76
C ALA A 12 1.49 2.41 12.38
N ARG A 13 2.39 2.94 11.54
CA ARG A 13 2.71 2.34 10.24
C ARG A 13 3.28 0.94 10.38
N THR A 14 4.20 0.73 11.32
CA THR A 14 4.79 -0.59 11.58
C THR A 14 3.73 -1.57 12.07
N ALA A 15 2.88 -1.17 13.01
CA ALA A 15 1.80 -2.01 13.52
C ALA A 15 0.82 -2.42 12.41
N LEU A 16 0.43 -1.47 11.54
CA LEU A 16 -0.42 -1.74 10.39
C LEU A 16 0.24 -2.73 9.43
N ASN A 17 1.49 -2.50 9.05
CA ASN A 17 2.21 -3.39 8.14
C ASN A 17 2.32 -4.81 8.70
N ASN A 18 2.59 -4.94 10.01
CA ASN A 18 2.68 -6.24 10.67
C ASN A 18 1.33 -6.97 10.70
N ALA A 19 0.24 -6.24 10.96
CA ALA A 19 -1.10 -6.83 10.94
C ALA A 19 -1.49 -7.31 9.54
N VAL A 20 -1.23 -6.50 8.51
CA VAL A 20 -1.49 -6.87 7.11
C VAL A 20 -0.65 -8.08 6.70
N ALA A 21 0.63 -8.12 7.06
CA ALA A 21 1.51 -9.24 6.75
C ALA A 21 1.00 -10.57 7.34
N LYS A 22 0.53 -10.56 8.59
CA LYS A 22 -0.06 -11.75 9.23
C LYS A 22 -1.30 -12.25 8.49
N VAL A 23 -2.18 -11.35 8.06
CA VAL A 23 -3.40 -11.72 7.32
C VAL A 23 -3.06 -12.31 5.95
N ILE A 24 -2.09 -11.72 5.23
CA ILE A 24 -1.65 -12.25 3.94
C ILE A 24 -1.05 -13.66 4.10
N GLU A 25 -0.26 -13.89 5.14
CA GLU A 25 0.31 -15.21 5.41
C GLU A 25 -0.78 -16.25 5.69
N GLU A 26 -1.82 -15.89 6.44
CA GLU A 26 -2.96 -16.78 6.67
C GLU A 26 -3.71 -17.12 5.37
N HIS A 27 -3.88 -16.15 4.48
CA HIS A 27 -4.45 -16.39 3.16
C HIS A 27 -3.56 -17.33 2.32
N ARG A 28 -2.23 -17.18 2.41
CA ARG A 28 -1.28 -18.07 1.74
C ARG A 28 -1.40 -19.50 2.27
N ARG A 29 -1.45 -19.66 3.59
CA ARG A 29 -1.57 -20.96 4.27
C ARG A 29 -2.86 -21.69 3.93
N THR A 30 -3.96 -20.95 3.76
CA THR A 30 -5.29 -21.49 3.46
C THR A 30 -5.57 -21.62 1.95
N GLY A 31 -4.70 -21.07 1.10
CA GLY A 31 -4.95 -20.95 -0.35
C GLY A 31 -6.06 -19.96 -0.70
N ALA A 32 -6.53 -19.16 0.26
CA ALA A 32 -7.58 -18.18 0.04
C ALA A 32 -7.06 -16.98 -0.77
N PRO A 33 -7.76 -16.53 -1.82
CA PRO A 33 -7.35 -15.35 -2.57
C PRO A 33 -7.57 -14.06 -1.77
N VAL A 34 -6.73 -13.05 -2.00
CA VAL A 34 -6.87 -11.71 -1.45
C VAL A 34 -7.58 -10.81 -2.46
N ALA A 35 -8.58 -10.05 -2.01
CA ALA A 35 -9.22 -9.03 -2.83
C ALA A 35 -8.33 -7.78 -2.93
N LEU A 36 -7.89 -7.44 -4.14
CA LEU A 36 -7.15 -6.23 -4.45
C LEU A 36 -8.06 -5.24 -5.18
N TRP A 37 -8.24 -4.06 -4.58
CA TRP A 37 -8.87 -2.93 -5.27
C TRP A 37 -7.80 -2.13 -6.03
N GLN A 38 -7.93 -2.03 -7.35
CA GLN A 38 -7.03 -1.25 -8.20
C GLN A 38 -7.80 -0.58 -9.33
N ASN A 39 -7.58 0.73 -9.51
CA ASN A 39 -8.20 1.52 -10.59
C ASN A 39 -9.72 1.40 -10.68
N GLY A 40 -10.41 1.36 -9.53
CA GLY A 40 -11.87 1.26 -9.47
C GLY A 40 -12.43 -0.15 -9.72
N LYS A 41 -11.57 -1.17 -9.80
CA LYS A 41 -11.96 -2.57 -9.97
C LYS A 41 -11.44 -3.42 -8.82
N VAL A 42 -12.18 -4.47 -8.50
CA VAL A 42 -11.76 -5.51 -7.54
C VAL A 42 -11.28 -6.72 -8.31
N ALA A 43 -10.11 -7.23 -7.96
CA ALA A 43 -9.56 -8.48 -8.47
C ALA A 43 -9.22 -9.41 -7.30
N LEU A 44 -9.60 -10.69 -7.40
CA LEU A 44 -9.15 -11.72 -6.47
C LEU A 44 -7.79 -12.25 -6.95
N ILE A 45 -6.77 -12.14 -6.10
CA ILE A 45 -5.39 -12.48 -6.45
C ILE A 45 -4.85 -13.47 -5.42
N HIS A 46 -4.21 -14.53 -5.90
CA HIS A 46 -3.49 -15.45 -5.01
C HIS A 46 -2.40 -14.68 -4.24
N PRO A 47 -2.20 -14.91 -2.93
CA PRO A 47 -1.22 -14.20 -2.12
C PRO A 47 0.18 -14.07 -2.73
N ASP A 48 0.65 -15.10 -3.44
CA ASP A 48 1.98 -15.12 -4.09
C ASP A 48 2.09 -14.27 -5.36
N ARG A 49 0.95 -13.82 -5.90
CA ARG A 49 0.87 -12.94 -7.07
C ARG A 49 0.59 -11.49 -6.68
N LEU A 50 0.54 -11.18 -5.38
CA LEU A 50 0.35 -9.81 -4.93
C LEU A 50 1.51 -8.92 -5.43
N PRO A 51 1.20 -7.74 -5.98
CA PRO A 51 2.24 -6.83 -6.45
C PRO A 51 3.07 -6.33 -5.28
N VAL A 52 4.38 -6.60 -5.31
CA VAL A 52 5.31 -6.03 -4.35
C VAL A 52 5.46 -4.55 -4.65
N HIS A 53 4.89 -3.70 -3.79
CA HIS A 53 5.09 -2.26 -3.89
C HIS A 53 6.53 -1.92 -3.49
N ARG A 54 7.45 -1.92 -4.47
CA ARG A 54 8.72 -1.21 -4.29
C ARG A 54 8.40 0.28 -4.19
N PRO A 55 8.84 1.01 -3.16
CA PRO A 55 8.68 2.45 -3.13
C PRO A 55 9.39 3.02 -4.36
N LYS A 56 8.64 3.43 -5.40
CA LYS A 56 9.19 4.34 -6.40
C LYS A 56 9.44 5.65 -5.67
N GLU A 57 10.72 6.03 -5.56
CA GLU A 57 11.07 7.40 -5.22
C GLU A 57 10.30 8.38 -6.10
N SER A 58 9.75 9.42 -5.47
CA SER A 58 8.98 10.54 -6.05
C SER A 58 7.56 10.24 -6.56
N ARG A 59 6.58 10.35 -5.66
CA ARG A 59 5.29 10.92 -6.03
C ARG A 59 5.43 12.44 -5.88
N GLN A 60 5.94 13.10 -6.92
CA GLN A 60 5.60 14.50 -7.10
C GLN A 60 4.08 14.52 -7.19
N LEU A 61 3.44 15.09 -6.17
CA LEU A 61 2.02 15.39 -6.20
C LEU A 61 1.84 16.36 -7.36
N SER A 62 1.42 15.84 -8.51
CA SER A 62 0.91 16.61 -9.64
C SER A 62 -0.32 17.36 -9.15
N GLY A 63 -0.06 18.53 -8.56
CA GLY A 63 -1.04 19.57 -8.37
C GLY A 63 -1.40 20.05 -9.78
N LYS A 64 -2.54 19.58 -10.27
CA LYS A 64 -3.24 20.21 -11.37
C LYS A 64 -3.44 21.69 -11.02
N LYS A 65 -2.71 22.59 -11.67
CA LYS A 65 -3.16 23.96 -11.92
C LYS A 65 -3.32 24.12 -13.43
N SER A 66 -4.47 23.67 -13.93
CA SER A 66 -5.08 24.27 -15.12
C SER A 66 -5.77 25.55 -14.67
N ARG A 67 -5.37 26.68 -15.27
CA ARG A 67 -5.93 28.06 -15.30
C ARG A 67 -4.73 29.02 -15.35
N GLN A 68 -4.61 30.01 -16.23
CA GLN A 68 -5.49 30.62 -17.23
C GLN A 68 -4.66 31.68 -17.98
N HIS A 69 -5.11 32.02 -19.19
CA HIS A 69 -4.95 33.27 -19.96
C HIS A 69 -3.56 33.81 -20.29
#